data_AF-A0A5M3MIQ7-F1
#
_entry.id   AF-A0A5M3MIQ7-F1
#
_cell.length_a   1.000
_cell.length_b   1.000
_cell.length_c   1.000
_cell.angle_alpha   90.00
_cell.angle_beta   90.00
_cell.angle_gamma   90.00
#
_symmetry.space_group_name_H-M   'P 1'
#
loop_
_entity.id
_entity.type
_entity.pdbx_description
1 polymer ?
#
loop_
_entity_poly.entity_id
_entity_poly.type
_entity_poly.pdbx_seq_one_letter_code
_entity_poly.pdbx_strand_id
1 'polypeptide(L)'
;MGKVTVFCVISGCTPESANNLSGYTDYYADNYEDELDEDAEANQLDRDEEDDSEGKLGPLVSQAIRELADDDEDVNDVTVIGDFAKASQQDTGGRIPKDEALKAPDSAITARRHCKAGGDWEFGSVDAPEKGDYLVSFGVLIMVEDFALPILYLATRGRMTPQRLWRLAMNQGHSDFSGAGSSGLDDVDYGEINDEREQFPLPIPNMKCREVKALEELGDVQAIKDAIAHRGGYWMWMRADRFPLDGEQSAPSVASPDVPPSVPNAPTIEKLPLELFHMIVLSGPITSLLALASTSRTMRSILLGSEANRNTLATAWIARNAPWFTPATSDLEPEYEMHKVQDAWAYLQRCCRSASMRNRARIWKVAESIEDVAEQNGV
;
A
#
# COMPACT_ATOMS: atom_id res chain seq x y z
N MET A 1 -6.35 29.69 -2.77
CA MET A 1 -5.52 28.76 -3.55
C MET A 1 -5.90 27.37 -3.07
N GLY A 2 -6.33 26.48 -3.96
CA GLY A 2 -6.60 25.10 -3.56
C GLY A 2 -5.30 24.45 -3.10
N LYS A 3 -5.34 23.68 -2.00
CA LYS A 3 -4.26 22.82 -1.54
C LYS A 3 -3.73 22.03 -2.75
N VAL A 4 -2.47 22.23 -3.12
CA VAL A 4 -1.91 21.50 -4.25
C VAL A 4 -1.71 20.08 -3.76
N THR A 5 -2.55 19.18 -4.24
CA THR A 5 -2.61 17.79 -3.85
C THR A 5 -1.43 17.03 -4.44
N VAL A 6 -0.27 17.20 -3.81
CA VAL A 6 0.93 16.44 -4.11
C VAL A 6 0.76 15.05 -3.50
N PHE A 7 -0.15 14.25 -4.03
CA PHE A 7 -0.26 12.88 -3.56
C PHE A 7 1.00 12.11 -3.96
N CYS A 8 1.41 11.25 -3.04
CA CYS A 8 2.51 10.31 -3.22
C CYS A 8 2.27 9.51 -4.50
N VAL A 9 3.03 9.83 -5.56
CA VAL A 9 2.80 9.46 -6.97
C VAL A 9 2.59 7.96 -7.20
N ILE A 10 2.92 7.13 -6.21
CA ILE A 10 2.93 5.67 -6.29
C ILE A 10 2.12 5.05 -5.14
N SER A 11 2.29 5.53 -3.91
CA SER A 11 1.79 4.88 -2.71
C SER A 11 0.46 5.42 -2.20
N GLY A 12 0.11 6.67 -2.49
CA GLY A 12 -1.09 7.30 -1.93
C GLY A 12 -1.08 7.54 -0.42
N CYS A 13 -0.27 6.86 0.39
CA CYS A 13 -0.08 7.24 1.79
C CYS A 13 0.43 8.69 1.82
N THR A 14 -0.09 9.50 2.73
CA THR A 14 0.38 10.88 2.88
C THR A 14 0.56 11.24 4.34
N PRO A 15 1.43 12.21 4.66
CA PRO A 15 1.52 12.82 5.98
C PRO A 15 0.17 13.23 6.56
N GLU A 16 -0.73 13.73 5.70
CA GLU A 16 -2.06 14.13 6.16
C GLU A 16 -2.93 12.95 6.51
N SER A 17 -2.70 11.75 5.99
CA SER A 17 -3.50 10.60 6.38
C SER A 17 -3.32 10.28 7.87
N ALA A 18 -2.08 10.34 8.37
CA ALA A 18 -1.77 10.17 9.79
C ALA A 18 -2.25 11.36 10.65
N ASN A 19 -2.06 12.60 10.16
CA ASN A 19 -2.56 13.80 10.85
C ASN A 19 -4.10 13.87 10.87
N ASN A 20 -4.77 13.45 9.80
CA ASN A 20 -6.23 13.36 9.72
C ASN A 20 -6.74 12.25 10.63
N LEU A 21 -6.02 11.13 10.73
CA LEU A 21 -6.37 10.05 11.66
C LEU A 21 -6.21 10.48 13.11
N SER A 22 -5.11 11.15 13.48
CA SER A 22 -4.95 11.70 14.84
C SER A 22 -5.94 12.84 15.14
N GLY A 23 -6.30 13.61 14.11
CA GLY A 23 -7.36 14.60 14.13
C GLY A 23 -8.78 14.02 14.09
N TYR A 24 -8.93 12.70 13.89
CA TYR A 24 -10.19 11.96 13.94
C TYR A 24 -10.69 11.90 15.38
N THR A 25 -11.15 13.05 15.84
CA THR A 25 -11.69 13.35 17.17
C THR A 25 -13.14 13.80 17.00
N ASP A 26 -13.80 14.15 18.12
CA ASP A 26 -15.20 14.59 18.19
C ASP A 26 -15.62 15.55 17.03
N TYR A 27 -14.71 16.39 16.51
CA TYR A 27 -14.96 17.29 15.36
C TYR A 27 -15.41 16.59 14.05
N TYR A 28 -14.91 15.39 13.74
CA TYR A 28 -15.36 14.63 12.55
C TYR A 28 -16.60 13.79 12.84
N ALA A 29 -16.85 13.46 14.11
CA ALA A 29 -18.08 12.78 14.50
C ALA A 29 -19.29 13.71 14.35
N ASP A 30 -19.13 14.99 14.68
CA ASP A 30 -20.25 15.94 14.72
C ASP A 30 -20.56 16.59 13.35
N ASN A 31 -19.59 16.73 12.43
CA ASN A 31 -19.79 17.50 11.17
C ASN A 31 -20.10 16.66 9.93
N TYR A 32 -19.82 15.35 9.91
CA TYR A 32 -19.99 14.50 8.71
C TYR A 32 -21.31 13.70 8.68
N GLU A 33 -22.10 13.75 9.75
CA GLU A 33 -23.44 13.15 9.75
C GLU A 33 -24.42 13.98 8.91
N ASP A 34 -24.23 15.30 8.83
CA ASP A 34 -25.08 16.19 8.04
C ASP A 34 -24.86 16.07 6.51
N GLU A 35 -23.65 15.70 6.03
CA GLU A 35 -23.32 15.73 4.60
C GLU A 35 -23.63 14.42 3.84
N LEU A 36 -23.79 13.27 4.53
CA LEU A 36 -24.10 11.98 3.88
C LEU A 36 -25.60 11.64 3.83
N ASP A 37 -26.44 12.49 4.42
CA ASP A 37 -27.91 12.34 4.40
C ASP A 37 -28.59 13.15 3.29
N GLU A 38 -27.83 13.77 2.36
CA GLU A 38 -28.42 14.38 1.15
C GLU A 38 -29.10 13.33 0.24
N ASP A 39 -28.72 12.03 0.34
CA ASP A 39 -29.45 10.92 -0.30
C ASP A 39 -30.65 10.42 0.55
N ALA A 40 -30.79 10.88 1.79
CA ALA A 40 -31.85 10.50 2.74
C ALA A 40 -33.07 11.45 2.72
N GLU A 41 -33.02 12.60 2.02
CA GLU A 41 -34.21 13.44 1.79
C GLU A 41 -35.34 12.70 1.06
N ALA A 42 -35.07 11.56 0.42
CA ALA A 42 -36.09 10.71 -0.20
C ALA A 42 -36.92 9.86 0.79
N ASN A 43 -36.53 9.77 2.07
CA ASN A 43 -37.19 8.92 3.07
C ASN A 43 -37.61 9.66 4.37
N GLN A 44 -37.74 10.99 4.35
CA GLN A 44 -38.22 11.80 5.48
C GLN A 44 -39.74 11.64 5.75
N LEU A 45 -40.19 10.44 6.09
CA LEU A 45 -41.44 10.22 6.83
C LEU A 45 -41.16 9.08 7.81
N ASP A 46 -41.05 9.42 9.11
CA ASP A 46 -40.98 8.54 10.29
C ASP A 46 -39.59 8.29 10.94
N ARG A 47 -38.88 9.35 11.38
CA ARG A 47 -37.85 9.19 12.42
C ARG A 47 -37.92 10.28 13.50
N ASP A 48 -38.70 9.98 14.54
CA ASP A 48 -38.54 10.49 15.91
C ASP A 48 -37.56 9.58 16.71
N GLU A 49 -36.50 9.06 16.07
CA GLU A 49 -35.41 8.40 16.79
C GLU A 49 -34.45 9.52 17.21
N GLU A 50 -34.44 9.85 18.50
CA GLU A 50 -33.40 10.69 19.12
C GLU A 50 -32.03 10.13 18.71
N ASP A 51 -31.33 10.87 17.85
CA ASP A 51 -30.05 10.47 17.31
C ASP A 51 -29.01 10.58 18.44
N ASP A 52 -28.72 9.44 19.07
CA ASP A 52 -27.67 9.25 20.09
C ASP A 52 -26.24 9.43 19.50
N SER A 53 -26.15 10.05 18.33
CA SER A 53 -24.93 10.24 17.56
C SER A 53 -24.02 11.34 18.08
N GLU A 54 -24.47 12.20 19.00
CA GLU A 54 -23.60 13.13 19.76
C GLU A 54 -22.63 12.42 20.74
N GLY A 55 -22.61 11.08 20.76
CA GLY A 55 -21.70 10.30 21.59
C GLY A 55 -20.24 10.43 21.15
N LYS A 56 -19.36 10.89 22.04
CA LYS A 56 -17.89 10.86 21.88
C LYS A 56 -17.38 9.45 21.58
N LEU A 57 -16.24 9.35 20.89
CA LEU A 57 -15.55 8.07 20.70
C LEU A 57 -15.25 7.42 22.06
N GLY A 58 -15.44 6.10 22.14
CA GLY A 58 -15.06 5.33 23.32
C GLY A 58 -13.55 5.38 23.59
N PRO A 59 -13.12 5.14 24.84
CA PRO A 59 -11.71 5.23 25.22
C PRO A 59 -10.81 4.22 24.48
N LEU A 60 -11.29 3.00 24.20
CA LEU A 60 -10.49 1.99 23.49
C LEU A 60 -10.36 2.34 22.01
N VAL A 61 -11.42 2.82 21.36
CA VAL A 61 -11.38 3.31 19.99
C VAL A 61 -10.45 4.51 19.86
N SER A 62 -10.55 5.47 20.79
CA SER A 62 -9.68 6.64 20.81
C SER A 62 -8.20 6.26 20.98
N GLN A 63 -7.92 5.24 21.81
CA GLN A 63 -6.58 4.70 21.96
C GLN A 63 -6.09 4.02 20.67
N ALA A 64 -6.92 3.17 20.06
CA ALA A 64 -6.57 2.46 18.82
C ALA A 64 -6.24 3.41 17.66
N ILE A 65 -7.03 4.47 17.49
CA ILE A 65 -6.80 5.50 16.47
C ILE A 65 -5.49 6.24 16.71
N ARG A 66 -5.22 6.63 17.96
CA ARG A 66 -3.95 7.28 18.32
C ARG A 66 -2.77 6.36 18.05
N GLU A 67 -2.83 5.11 18.49
CA GLU A 67 -1.76 4.14 18.24
C GLU A 67 -1.55 3.86 16.76
N LEU A 68 -2.62 3.82 15.94
CA LEU A 68 -2.48 3.69 14.49
C LEU A 68 -1.80 4.90 13.85
N ALA A 69 -2.11 6.10 14.32
CA ALA A 69 -1.48 7.33 13.82
C ALA A 69 0.00 7.42 14.24
N ASP A 70 0.31 7.02 15.48
CA ASP A 70 1.67 7.02 16.03
C ASP A 70 2.53 5.89 15.44
N ASP A 71 1.94 4.74 15.13
CA ASP A 71 2.67 3.59 14.58
C ASP A 71 3.35 3.95 13.25
N ASP A 72 2.90 4.97 12.52
CA ASP A 72 3.34 5.39 11.18
C ASP A 72 4.44 6.49 11.17
N GLU A 73 5.36 6.47 12.15
CA GLU A 73 6.45 7.45 12.39
C GLU A 73 7.38 7.83 11.20
N ASP A 74 7.30 7.19 10.03
CA ASP A 74 8.08 7.57 8.83
C ASP A 74 7.25 7.73 7.54
N VAL A 75 5.92 7.85 7.61
CA VAL A 75 5.12 8.19 6.41
C VAL A 75 5.56 9.54 5.80
N ASN A 76 6.19 10.39 6.60
CA ASN A 76 6.75 11.66 6.15
C ASN A 76 8.10 11.53 5.44
N ASP A 77 8.72 10.34 5.41
CA ASP A 77 9.98 10.11 4.69
C ASP A 77 9.74 10.00 3.18
N VAL A 78 10.24 11.00 2.45
CA VAL A 78 10.03 11.13 1.01
C VAL A 78 11.35 11.29 0.28
N THR A 79 11.36 10.84 -0.97
CA THR A 79 12.40 11.13 -1.94
C THR A 79 11.91 12.19 -2.92
N VAL A 80 12.68 13.27 -3.06
CA VAL A 80 12.47 14.31 -4.08
C VAL A 80 13.29 13.98 -5.32
N ILE A 81 12.68 14.02 -6.50
CA ILE A 81 13.30 13.67 -7.77
C ILE A 81 13.20 14.85 -8.72
N GLY A 82 14.32 15.26 -9.33
CA GLY A 82 14.30 16.25 -10.39
C GLY A 82 15.61 17.00 -10.63
N ASP A 83 15.51 18.10 -11.38
CA ASP A 83 16.61 19.02 -11.66
C ASP A 83 16.67 20.12 -10.58
N PHE A 84 17.45 19.88 -9.53
CA PHE A 84 17.59 20.82 -8.41
C PHE A 84 18.28 22.13 -8.81
N ALA A 85 19.16 22.11 -9.81
CA ALA A 85 19.83 23.31 -10.28
C ALA A 85 18.82 24.25 -10.93
N LYS A 86 17.90 23.69 -11.72
CA LYS A 86 16.81 24.44 -12.33
C LYS A 86 15.73 24.83 -11.32
N ALA A 87 15.42 23.98 -10.35
CA ALA A 87 14.47 24.29 -9.26
C ALA A 87 14.90 25.54 -8.47
N SER A 88 16.19 25.66 -8.14
CA SER A 88 16.72 26.85 -7.44
C SER A 88 16.65 28.17 -8.22
N GLN A 89 16.44 28.11 -9.54
CA GLN A 89 16.30 29.27 -10.41
C GLN A 89 14.82 29.61 -10.66
N GLN A 90 13.91 28.73 -10.24
CA GLN A 90 12.49 28.93 -10.37
C GLN A 90 12.06 29.96 -9.33
N ASP A 91 11.57 31.13 -9.76
CA ASP A 91 10.85 32.02 -8.87
C ASP A 91 9.70 31.20 -8.22
N THR A 92 9.34 31.50 -6.97
CA THR A 92 8.39 30.74 -6.11
C THR A 92 6.97 30.56 -6.65
N GLY A 93 6.72 30.85 -7.94
CA GLY A 93 5.52 30.49 -8.69
C GLY A 93 5.74 30.30 -10.20
N GLY A 94 7.00 30.23 -10.66
CA GLY A 94 7.34 30.14 -12.08
C GLY A 94 7.02 28.77 -12.64
N ARG A 95 6.19 28.68 -13.68
CA ARG A 95 5.96 27.44 -14.43
C ARG A 95 7.11 27.20 -15.39
N ILE A 96 7.55 25.95 -15.56
CA ILE A 96 8.54 25.58 -16.57
C ILE A 96 7.78 24.85 -17.68
N PRO A 97 7.73 25.38 -18.92
CA PRO A 97 7.04 24.73 -20.02
C PRO A 97 7.50 23.27 -20.17
N LYS A 98 6.56 22.35 -20.41
CA LYS A 98 6.84 20.92 -20.58
C LYS A 98 8.02 20.64 -21.53
N ASP A 99 8.05 21.27 -22.70
CA ASP A 99 9.12 21.11 -23.69
C ASP A 99 10.50 21.59 -23.20
N GLU A 100 10.52 22.50 -22.23
CA GLU A 100 11.74 22.98 -21.60
C GLU A 100 12.19 22.07 -20.46
N ALA A 101 11.26 21.52 -19.68
CA ALA A 101 11.56 20.52 -18.66
C ALA A 101 12.14 19.24 -19.30
N LEU A 102 11.51 18.72 -20.36
CA LEU A 102 11.93 17.50 -21.05
C LEU A 102 13.30 17.58 -21.74
N LYS A 103 13.89 18.78 -21.88
CA LYS A 103 15.26 18.98 -22.38
C LYS A 103 16.34 18.70 -21.33
N ALA A 104 15.97 18.53 -20.06
CA ALA A 104 16.93 18.22 -19.01
C ALA A 104 17.61 16.85 -19.29
N PRO A 105 18.95 16.79 -19.30
CA PRO A 105 19.66 15.52 -19.49
C PRO A 105 19.48 14.63 -18.25
N ASP A 106 19.53 13.30 -18.42
CA ASP A 106 19.38 12.36 -17.30
C ASP A 106 20.39 12.59 -16.17
N SER A 107 21.59 13.08 -16.50
CA SER A 107 22.62 13.43 -15.51
C SER A 107 22.25 14.62 -14.62
N ALA A 108 21.29 15.45 -15.02
CA ALA A 108 20.78 16.56 -14.20
C ALA A 108 19.63 16.10 -13.28
N ILE A 109 18.98 14.98 -13.60
CA ILE A 109 17.86 14.44 -12.83
C ILE A 109 18.41 13.55 -11.72
N THR A 110 18.25 14.01 -10.49
CA THR A 110 18.77 13.33 -9.30
C THR A 110 17.65 13.06 -8.31
N ALA A 111 17.85 12.07 -7.44
CA ALA A 111 16.95 11.74 -6.35
C ALA A 111 17.62 12.10 -5.02
N ARG A 112 16.94 12.90 -4.18
CA ARG A 112 17.36 13.23 -2.81
C ARG A 112 16.43 12.53 -1.83
N ARG A 113 17.00 11.57 -1.09
CA ARG A 113 16.27 10.75 -0.12
C ARG A 113 16.24 11.38 1.26
N HIS A 114 15.42 10.81 2.14
CA HIS A 114 15.29 11.23 3.54
C HIS A 114 14.90 12.69 3.70
N CYS A 115 14.22 13.23 2.68
CA CYS A 115 13.52 14.49 2.84
C CYS A 115 12.29 14.24 3.71
N LYS A 116 11.74 15.30 4.32
CA LYS A 116 10.55 15.17 5.16
C LYS A 116 9.43 16.01 4.60
N ALA A 117 8.27 15.40 4.42
CA ALA A 117 7.07 16.18 4.17
C ALA A 117 6.74 16.99 5.44
N GLY A 118 7.06 18.29 5.39
CA GLY A 118 7.19 19.17 6.54
C GLY A 118 5.90 19.92 6.92
N GLY A 119 6.05 20.97 7.74
CA GLY A 119 4.91 21.78 8.20
C GLY A 119 4.16 22.53 7.09
N ASP A 120 4.87 22.92 6.02
CA ASP A 120 4.31 23.62 4.86
C ASP A 120 3.91 22.65 3.73
N TRP A 121 3.71 21.38 4.05
CA TRP A 121 3.32 20.35 3.11
C TRP A 121 2.00 20.65 2.39
N GLU A 122 1.08 21.38 3.02
CA GLU A 122 -0.17 21.83 2.39
C GLU A 122 0.04 22.73 1.15
N PHE A 123 1.23 23.32 1.02
CA PHE A 123 1.66 24.09 -0.16
C PHE A 123 2.54 23.26 -1.13
N GLY A 124 2.74 21.98 -0.83
CA GLY A 124 3.64 21.08 -1.55
C GLY A 124 5.11 21.38 -1.31
N SER A 125 5.45 21.81 -0.08
CA SER A 125 6.83 22.00 0.35
C SER A 125 7.36 20.77 1.09
N VAL A 126 8.60 20.39 0.80
CA VAL A 126 9.30 19.25 1.40
C VAL A 126 10.62 19.73 2.00
N ASP A 127 10.84 19.42 3.28
CA ASP A 127 12.05 19.76 4.00
C ASP A 127 13.23 18.94 3.49
N ALA A 128 14.28 19.64 3.05
CA ALA A 128 15.53 19.02 2.63
C ALA A 128 16.32 18.50 3.84
N PRO A 129 17.08 17.39 3.71
CA PRO A 129 17.99 16.93 4.76
C PRO A 129 19.04 17.98 5.11
N GLU A 130 19.53 18.67 4.09
CA GLU A 130 20.48 19.77 4.20
C GLU A 130 19.71 21.08 4.08
N LYS A 131 19.35 21.66 5.24
CA LYS A 131 18.69 22.97 5.44
C LYS A 131 18.11 23.64 4.18
N GLY A 132 16.79 23.69 4.12
CA GLY A 132 16.03 24.36 3.07
C GLY A 132 14.79 23.55 2.76
N ASP A 133 14.04 24.01 1.77
CA ASP A 133 12.80 23.39 1.34
C ASP A 133 12.77 23.22 -0.19
N TYR A 134 12.01 22.22 -0.64
CA TYR A 134 11.77 21.93 -2.03
C TYR A 134 10.28 22.07 -2.32
N LEU A 135 9.95 22.92 -3.28
CA LEU A 135 8.60 22.98 -3.84
C LEU A 135 8.44 21.84 -4.85
N VAL A 136 7.60 20.86 -4.51
CA VAL A 136 7.37 19.63 -5.29
C VAL A 136 5.96 19.55 -5.87
N SER A 137 5.10 20.50 -5.51
CA SER A 137 3.73 20.60 -6.04
C SER A 137 3.66 20.87 -7.53
N PHE A 138 4.71 21.46 -8.11
CA PHE A 138 4.81 21.75 -9.53
C PHE A 138 6.24 22.08 -9.94
N GLY A 139 6.45 22.19 -11.25
CA GLY A 139 7.74 22.57 -11.82
C GLY A 139 8.60 21.35 -12.12
N VAL A 140 9.90 21.42 -11.78
CA VAL A 140 10.88 20.39 -12.18
C VAL A 140 11.22 19.41 -11.07
N LEU A 141 10.52 19.46 -9.94
CA LEU A 141 10.66 18.50 -8.86
C LEU A 141 9.34 17.73 -8.69
N ILE A 142 9.45 16.42 -8.50
CA ILE A 142 8.38 15.56 -8.00
C ILE A 142 8.81 14.97 -6.66
N MET A 143 7.88 14.40 -5.91
CA MET A 143 8.22 13.56 -4.77
C MET A 143 7.54 12.19 -4.85
N VAL A 144 8.09 11.25 -4.10
CA VAL A 144 7.54 9.92 -3.86
C VAL A 144 7.87 9.54 -2.42
N GLU A 145 7.05 8.70 -1.79
CA GLU A 145 7.45 8.11 -0.50
C GLU A 145 8.67 7.20 -0.68
N ASP A 146 9.60 7.28 0.27
CA ASP A 146 10.88 6.60 0.14
C ASP A 146 10.70 5.08 0.01
N PHE A 147 9.80 4.49 0.80
CA PHE A 147 9.50 3.06 0.76
C PHE A 147 8.82 2.60 -0.55
N ALA A 148 8.25 3.52 -1.33
CA ALA A 148 7.60 3.18 -2.60
C ALA A 148 8.62 2.93 -3.72
N LEU A 149 9.81 3.52 -3.63
CA LEU A 149 10.86 3.38 -4.65
C LEU A 149 11.39 1.95 -4.77
N PRO A 150 11.71 1.22 -3.67
CA PRO A 150 12.06 -0.18 -3.77
C PRO A 150 10.95 -1.04 -4.39
N ILE A 151 9.69 -0.75 -4.08
CA ILE A 151 8.54 -1.49 -4.64
C ILE A 151 8.46 -1.23 -6.16
N LEU A 152 8.58 0.03 -6.59
CA LEU A 152 8.61 0.43 -8.00
C LEU A 152 9.73 -0.30 -8.75
N TYR A 153 10.93 -0.33 -8.19
CA TYR A 153 12.08 -1.01 -8.78
C TYR A 153 11.82 -2.52 -8.92
N LEU A 154 11.33 -3.18 -7.87
CA LEU A 154 11.09 -4.62 -7.88
C LEU A 154 9.97 -5.02 -8.85
N ALA A 155 8.86 -4.29 -8.84
CA ALA A 155 7.71 -4.52 -9.71
C ALA A 155 8.08 -4.39 -11.18
N THR A 156 8.84 -3.34 -11.52
CA THR A 156 9.24 -3.06 -12.91
C THR A 156 10.57 -3.71 -13.29
N ARG A 157 11.20 -4.48 -12.39
CA ARG A 157 12.53 -5.08 -12.55
C ARG A 157 13.59 -4.05 -12.99
N GLY A 158 13.57 -2.88 -12.35
CA GLY A 158 14.47 -1.76 -12.60
C GLY A 158 14.19 -0.99 -13.89
N ARG A 159 13.13 -1.33 -14.64
CA ARG A 159 12.76 -0.60 -15.87
C ARG A 159 12.22 0.80 -15.57
N MET A 160 11.64 1.02 -14.40
CA MET A 160 11.22 2.35 -13.96
C MET A 160 12.22 2.93 -12.96
N THR A 161 13.16 3.72 -13.47
CA THR A 161 14.12 4.47 -12.65
C THR A 161 13.49 5.79 -12.14
N PRO A 162 14.04 6.43 -11.10
CA PRO A 162 13.60 7.77 -10.69
C PRO A 162 13.59 8.78 -11.84
N GLN A 163 14.60 8.74 -12.73
CA GLN A 163 14.68 9.61 -13.90
C GLN A 163 13.55 9.34 -14.90
N ARG A 164 13.24 8.06 -15.14
CA ARG A 164 12.16 7.67 -16.05
C ARG A 164 10.79 8.07 -15.50
N LEU A 165 10.57 7.87 -14.20
CA LEU A 165 9.37 8.33 -13.50
C LEU A 165 9.22 9.86 -13.60
N TRP A 166 10.31 10.60 -13.36
CA TRP A 166 10.33 12.06 -13.51
C TRP A 166 9.98 12.49 -14.93
N ARG A 167 10.56 11.85 -15.95
CA ARG A 167 10.23 12.16 -17.35
C ARG A 167 8.78 11.88 -17.67
N LEU A 168 8.20 10.80 -17.15
CA LEU A 168 6.79 10.51 -17.33
C LEU A 168 5.93 11.63 -16.72
N ALA A 169 6.21 12.04 -15.48
CA ALA A 169 5.50 13.13 -14.83
C ALA A 169 5.62 14.45 -15.60
N MET A 170 6.81 14.80 -16.09
CA MET A 170 6.99 15.98 -16.94
C MET A 170 6.23 15.85 -18.26
N ASN A 171 6.22 14.66 -18.87
CA ASN A 171 5.48 14.40 -20.10
C ASN A 171 3.97 14.50 -19.89
N GLN A 172 3.47 14.20 -18.69
CA GLN A 172 2.06 14.39 -18.34
C GLN A 172 1.74 15.81 -17.85
N GLY A 173 2.68 16.76 -17.95
CA GLY A 173 2.40 18.17 -17.71
C GLY A 173 2.53 18.63 -16.26
N HIS A 174 3.25 17.89 -15.41
CA HIS A 174 3.56 18.31 -14.02
C HIS A 174 4.26 19.68 -13.94
N SER A 175 5.09 20.03 -14.93
CA SER A 175 5.95 21.22 -14.86
C SER A 175 5.24 22.56 -15.13
N ASP A 176 4.15 22.53 -15.87
CA ASP A 176 3.42 23.72 -16.32
C ASP A 176 1.92 23.68 -16.04
N PHE A 177 1.44 22.64 -15.34
CA PHE A 177 0.02 22.36 -15.08
C PHE A 177 -0.80 22.22 -16.37
N SER A 178 -0.19 21.79 -17.47
CA SER A 178 -0.91 21.47 -18.71
C SER A 178 -1.61 20.11 -18.65
N GLY A 179 -1.24 19.25 -17.70
CA GLY A 179 -1.93 17.99 -17.40
C GLY A 179 -3.33 18.21 -16.81
N ALA A 180 -4.06 17.12 -16.56
CA ALA A 180 -5.45 17.17 -16.08
C ALA A 180 -5.65 17.80 -14.69
N GLY A 181 -4.59 18.32 -14.06
CA GLY A 181 -4.63 18.88 -12.71
C GLY A 181 -4.90 17.81 -11.65
N SER A 182 -4.77 16.53 -11.99
CA SER A 182 -5.05 15.41 -11.11
C SER A 182 -3.92 15.19 -10.10
N SER A 183 -4.33 14.66 -8.95
CA SER A 183 -3.56 14.17 -7.82
C SER A 183 -2.67 12.94 -8.14
N GLY A 184 -2.13 12.83 -9.35
CA GLY A 184 -1.34 11.68 -9.78
C GLY A 184 -1.06 11.70 -11.28
N LEU A 185 -0.47 10.61 -11.76
CA LEU A 185 -0.20 10.38 -13.17
C LEU A 185 -1.49 10.04 -13.92
N ASP A 186 -1.66 10.65 -15.09
CA ASP A 186 -2.78 10.38 -16.00
C ASP A 186 -2.73 8.91 -16.45
N ASP A 187 -3.90 8.29 -16.62
CA ASP A 187 -4.11 6.91 -17.08
C ASP A 187 -3.50 5.80 -16.21
N VAL A 188 -2.98 6.13 -15.02
CA VAL A 188 -2.52 5.15 -14.04
C VAL A 188 -3.68 4.72 -13.15
N ASP A 189 -3.89 3.41 -13.02
CA ASP A 189 -4.87 2.86 -12.08
C ASP A 189 -4.25 2.77 -10.68
N TYR A 190 -4.67 3.65 -9.76
CA TYR A 190 -4.21 3.63 -8.36
C TYR A 190 -4.95 2.61 -7.48
N GLY A 191 -5.90 1.86 -8.06
CA GLY A 191 -6.75 0.91 -7.36
C GLY A 191 -7.79 1.61 -6.48
N GLU A 192 -8.01 1.06 -5.29
CA GLU A 192 -9.07 1.52 -4.38
C GLU A 192 -8.91 2.96 -3.86
N ILE A 193 -7.74 3.58 -4.04
CA ILE A 193 -7.55 4.99 -3.64
C ILE A 193 -7.94 5.97 -4.73
N ASN A 194 -8.24 5.57 -5.97
CA ASN A 194 -8.49 6.51 -7.08
C ASN A 194 -9.48 7.62 -6.71
N ASP A 195 -10.55 7.24 -6.02
CA ASP A 195 -11.63 8.10 -5.53
C ASP A 195 -11.22 8.86 -4.25
N GLU A 196 -10.33 8.28 -3.44
CA GLU A 196 -9.78 8.87 -2.21
C GLU A 196 -8.60 9.83 -2.47
N ARG A 197 -8.16 10.01 -3.72
CA ARG A 197 -7.12 11.01 -4.09
C ARG A 197 -7.69 12.43 -4.16
N GLU A 198 -8.90 12.67 -3.66
CA GLU A 198 -9.48 14.00 -3.57
C GLU A 198 -8.80 14.82 -2.46
N GLN A 199 -9.00 16.14 -2.47
CA GLN A 199 -8.22 17.10 -1.66
C GLN A 199 -8.22 16.84 -0.14
N PHE A 200 -9.20 16.08 0.35
CA PHE A 200 -9.40 15.77 1.76
C PHE A 200 -9.84 14.30 1.88
N PRO A 201 -8.91 13.33 1.80
CA PRO A 201 -9.26 11.92 1.99
C PRO A 201 -9.85 11.71 3.37
N LEU A 202 -10.89 10.88 3.44
CA LEU A 202 -11.39 10.40 4.72
C LEU A 202 -10.31 9.52 5.37
N PRO A 203 -9.95 9.74 6.65
CA PRO A 203 -8.93 8.92 7.31
C PRO A 203 -9.37 7.45 7.47
N ILE A 204 -10.67 7.18 7.52
CA ILE A 204 -11.26 5.83 7.59
C ILE A 204 -12.34 5.72 6.49
N PRO A 205 -11.95 5.61 5.21
CA PRO A 205 -12.86 5.84 4.08
C PRO A 205 -14.01 4.84 3.98
N ASN A 206 -13.83 3.62 4.50
CA ASN A 206 -14.82 2.55 4.39
C ASN A 206 -15.66 2.33 5.66
N MET A 207 -15.66 3.27 6.60
CA MET A 207 -16.52 3.22 7.78
C MET A 207 -17.15 4.57 8.08
N LYS A 208 -18.43 4.54 8.43
CA LYS A 208 -19.11 5.70 9.03
C LYS A 208 -18.68 5.88 10.47
N CYS A 209 -18.80 7.10 11.01
CA CYS A 209 -18.43 7.39 12.38
C CYS A 209 -19.12 6.47 13.42
N ARG A 210 -20.43 6.21 13.26
CA ARG A 210 -21.18 5.24 14.08
C ARG A 210 -20.59 3.83 14.08
N GLU A 211 -20.04 3.39 12.96
CA GLU A 211 -19.43 2.06 12.85
C GLU A 211 -18.09 2.02 13.57
N VAL A 212 -17.32 3.12 13.50
CA VAL A 212 -16.08 3.29 14.26
C VAL A 212 -16.37 3.33 15.76
N LYS A 213 -17.42 4.05 16.20
CA LYS A 213 -17.88 4.06 17.61
C LYS A 213 -18.26 2.66 18.10
N ALA A 214 -18.98 1.89 17.28
CA ALA A 214 -19.40 0.53 17.61
C ALA A 214 -18.23 -0.46 17.78
N LEU A 215 -17.02 -0.13 17.30
CA LEU A 215 -15.84 -0.97 17.54
C LEU A 215 -15.46 -1.04 19.02
N GLU A 216 -15.92 -0.11 19.86
CA GLU A 216 -15.71 -0.15 21.31
C GLU A 216 -16.23 -1.48 21.91
N GLU A 217 -17.29 -2.06 21.33
CA GLU A 217 -17.86 -3.35 21.75
C GLU A 217 -16.89 -4.53 21.61
N LEU A 218 -15.83 -4.40 20.80
CA LEU A 218 -14.79 -5.43 20.68
C LEU A 218 -13.98 -5.60 21.98
N GLY A 219 -13.92 -4.56 22.82
CA GLY A 219 -13.29 -4.62 24.14
C GLY A 219 -11.77 -4.85 24.13
N ASP A 220 -11.12 -4.77 22.96
CA ASP A 220 -9.68 -5.01 22.78
C ASP A 220 -9.10 -4.04 21.74
N VAL A 221 -8.05 -3.30 22.13
CA VAL A 221 -7.43 -2.26 21.29
C VAL A 221 -6.89 -2.86 19.99
N GLN A 222 -6.25 -4.03 20.04
CA GLN A 222 -5.67 -4.64 18.84
C GLN A 222 -6.76 -5.09 17.87
N ALA A 223 -7.84 -5.69 18.36
CA ALA A 223 -8.99 -6.06 17.55
C ALA A 223 -9.64 -4.83 16.88
N ILE A 224 -9.69 -3.69 17.57
CA ILE A 224 -10.16 -2.41 17.01
C ILE A 224 -9.20 -1.92 15.91
N LYS A 225 -7.88 -1.92 16.17
CA LYS A 225 -6.87 -1.53 15.17
C LYS A 225 -6.99 -2.39 13.90
N ASP A 226 -7.11 -3.71 14.06
CA ASP A 226 -7.30 -4.64 12.96
C ASP A 226 -8.60 -4.36 12.20
N ALA A 227 -9.69 -4.03 12.90
CA ALA A 227 -10.96 -3.68 12.27
C ALA A 227 -10.85 -2.37 11.46
N ILE A 228 -10.25 -1.31 12.01
CA ILE A 228 -10.02 -0.04 11.30
C ILE A 228 -9.12 -0.26 10.08
N ALA A 229 -8.01 -1.00 10.25
CA ALA A 229 -7.09 -1.33 9.17
C ALA A 229 -7.81 -2.09 8.04
N HIS A 230 -8.52 -3.17 8.35
CA HIS A 230 -9.07 -4.06 7.32
C HIS A 230 -10.41 -3.62 6.76
N ARG A 231 -11.37 -3.31 7.63
CA ARG A 231 -12.74 -2.94 7.25
C ARG A 231 -12.85 -1.44 6.98
N GLY A 232 -12.12 -0.61 7.73
CA GLY A 232 -12.15 0.85 7.60
C GLY A 232 -11.37 1.41 6.42
N GLY A 233 -10.62 0.56 5.70
CA GLY A 233 -9.83 1.00 4.55
C GLY A 233 -8.49 1.63 4.91
N TYR A 234 -8.18 1.79 6.20
CA TYR A 234 -6.92 2.40 6.64
C TYR A 234 -5.67 1.65 6.15
N TRP A 235 -5.80 0.36 5.80
CA TRP A 235 -4.73 -0.40 5.13
C TRP A 235 -4.12 0.33 3.92
N MET A 236 -4.88 1.17 3.20
CA MET A 236 -4.40 1.92 2.04
C MET A 236 -3.34 2.97 2.41
N TRP A 237 -3.39 3.46 3.64
CA TRP A 237 -2.50 4.50 4.18
C TRP A 237 -1.35 3.91 5.01
N MET A 238 -1.39 2.62 5.34
CA MET A 238 -0.34 1.96 6.10
C MET A 238 0.95 1.76 5.28
N ARG A 239 2.10 1.90 5.92
CA ARG A 239 3.40 1.56 5.31
C ARG A 239 3.43 0.17 4.69
N ALA A 240 3.96 0.06 3.47
CA ALA A 240 3.97 -1.18 2.68
C ALA A 240 5.23 -2.05 2.85
N ASP A 241 6.15 -1.67 3.73
CA ASP A 241 7.44 -2.33 3.98
C ASP A 241 7.49 -3.10 5.31
N ARG A 242 6.39 -3.14 6.07
CA ARG A 242 6.31 -3.91 7.32
C ARG A 242 6.09 -5.39 7.06
N PHE A 243 7.19 -6.09 6.82
CA PHE A 243 7.15 -7.54 6.66
C PHE A 243 6.88 -8.21 8.02
N PRO A 244 5.99 -9.23 8.07
CA PRO A 244 5.74 -9.97 9.30
C PRO A 244 6.88 -10.96 9.55
N LEU A 245 8.08 -10.46 9.83
CA LEU A 245 9.26 -11.26 10.13
C LEU A 245 9.31 -11.58 11.61
N ASP A 246 8.99 -10.61 12.47
CA ASP A 246 9.02 -10.75 13.92
C ASP A 246 7.78 -11.50 14.43
N GLY A 247 8.03 -12.62 15.10
CA GLY A 247 6.99 -13.39 15.75
C GLY A 247 7.60 -14.59 16.46
N GLU A 248 7.29 -14.76 17.75
CA GLU A 248 7.54 -16.01 18.44
C GLU A 248 6.86 -17.13 17.65
N GLN A 249 7.67 -18.05 17.12
CA GLN A 249 7.21 -19.24 16.44
C GLN A 249 6.48 -20.14 17.45
N SER A 250 5.22 -19.84 17.76
CA SER A 250 4.31 -20.87 18.25
C SER A 250 3.94 -21.74 17.06
N ALA A 251 4.90 -22.56 16.64
CA ALA A 251 4.65 -23.62 15.68
C ALA A 251 3.64 -24.56 16.34
N PRO A 252 2.43 -24.74 15.77
CA PRO A 252 1.62 -25.88 16.18
C PRO A 252 2.44 -27.14 15.91
N SER A 253 2.64 -27.97 16.94
CA SER A 253 3.28 -29.28 16.81
C SER A 253 2.46 -30.12 15.84
N VAL A 254 2.88 -30.13 14.56
CA VAL A 254 2.27 -31.00 13.55
C VAL A 254 2.91 -32.36 13.75
N ALA A 255 2.13 -33.29 14.30
CA ALA A 255 2.50 -34.69 14.34
C ALA A 255 2.86 -35.14 12.91
N SER A 256 4.05 -35.72 12.76
CA SER A 256 4.54 -36.27 11.50
C SER A 256 3.48 -37.19 10.91
N PRO A 257 2.91 -36.91 9.74
CA PRO A 257 2.04 -37.87 9.09
C PRO A 257 2.91 -39.03 8.63
N ASP A 258 2.72 -40.20 9.25
CA ASP A 258 3.19 -41.46 8.68
C ASP A 258 2.72 -41.52 7.22
N VAL A 259 3.68 -41.62 6.30
CA VAL A 259 3.40 -41.74 4.87
C VAL A 259 2.47 -42.94 4.71
N PRO A 260 1.20 -42.74 4.29
CA PRO A 260 0.29 -43.86 4.19
C PRO A 260 0.83 -44.83 3.12
N PRO A 261 0.84 -46.14 3.40
CA PRO A 261 1.27 -47.12 2.40
C PRO A 261 0.46 -46.95 1.12
N SER A 262 1.14 -47.08 -0.03
CA SER A 262 0.54 -46.85 -1.34
C SER A 262 -0.74 -47.68 -1.50
N VAL A 263 -1.89 -47.03 -1.56
CA VAL A 263 -3.16 -47.73 -1.74
C VAL A 263 -3.25 -48.13 -3.23
N PRO A 264 -3.41 -49.42 -3.56
CA PRO A 264 -3.38 -49.89 -4.95
C PRO A 264 -4.47 -49.30 -5.86
N ASN A 265 -5.50 -48.66 -5.27
CA ASN A 265 -6.62 -48.02 -5.98
C ASN A 265 -6.65 -46.48 -5.82
N ALA A 266 -5.51 -45.83 -5.60
CA ALA A 266 -5.47 -44.37 -5.54
C ALA A 266 -5.98 -43.75 -6.87
N PRO A 267 -6.78 -42.67 -6.81
CA PRO A 267 -7.21 -41.94 -8.00
C PRO A 267 -6.01 -41.44 -8.81
N THR A 268 -6.14 -41.32 -10.14
CA THR A 268 -5.05 -40.95 -11.06
C THR A 268 -4.31 -39.70 -10.64
N ILE A 269 -5.02 -38.72 -10.08
CA ILE A 269 -4.41 -37.48 -9.61
C ILE A 269 -3.37 -37.74 -8.52
N GLU A 270 -3.65 -38.61 -7.55
CA GLU A 270 -2.74 -38.96 -6.44
C GLU A 270 -1.50 -39.75 -6.90
N LYS A 271 -1.45 -40.18 -8.17
CA LYS A 271 -0.29 -40.85 -8.78
C LYS A 271 0.67 -39.87 -9.45
N LEU A 272 0.34 -38.58 -9.53
CA LEU A 272 1.22 -37.58 -10.13
C LEU A 272 2.47 -37.39 -9.25
N PRO A 273 3.66 -37.21 -9.87
CA PRO A 273 4.84 -36.73 -9.18
C PRO A 273 4.57 -35.40 -8.44
N LEU A 274 5.24 -35.21 -7.31
CA LEU A 274 5.10 -34.01 -6.47
C LEU A 274 5.39 -32.72 -7.25
N GLU A 275 6.33 -32.78 -8.19
CA GLU A 275 6.72 -31.66 -9.04
C GLU A 275 5.56 -31.19 -9.94
N LEU A 276 4.78 -32.13 -10.50
CA LEU A 276 3.61 -31.80 -11.30
C LEU A 276 2.50 -31.21 -10.44
N PHE A 277 2.34 -31.69 -9.21
CA PHE A 277 1.43 -31.07 -8.26
C PHE A 277 1.81 -29.64 -7.94
N HIS A 278 3.08 -29.39 -7.64
CA HIS A 278 3.57 -28.03 -7.43
C HIS A 278 3.29 -27.15 -8.66
N MET A 279 3.56 -27.61 -9.88
CA MET A 279 3.23 -26.84 -11.09
C MET A 279 1.74 -26.50 -11.23
N ILE A 280 0.85 -27.46 -10.95
CA ILE A 280 -0.61 -27.26 -11.01
C ILE A 280 -1.03 -26.23 -9.96
N VAL A 281 -0.58 -26.42 -8.73
CA VAL A 281 -0.90 -25.55 -7.59
C VAL A 281 -0.40 -24.12 -7.80
N LEU A 282 0.81 -23.98 -8.35
CA LEU A 282 1.43 -22.69 -8.63
C LEU A 282 0.74 -21.91 -9.76
N SER A 283 -0.19 -22.53 -10.48
CA SER A 283 -0.94 -21.90 -11.57
C SER A 283 -2.24 -21.23 -11.11
N GLY A 284 -2.56 -21.26 -9.82
CA GLY A 284 -3.80 -20.70 -9.28
C GLY A 284 -3.62 -19.97 -7.95
N PRO A 285 -4.72 -19.40 -7.43
CA PRO A 285 -4.71 -18.70 -6.15
C PRO A 285 -4.48 -19.70 -4.99
N ILE A 286 -3.97 -19.19 -3.87
CA ILE A 286 -3.73 -20.00 -2.67
C ILE A 286 -5.00 -20.69 -2.14
N THR A 287 -6.17 -20.11 -2.38
CA THR A 287 -7.46 -20.72 -2.02
C THR A 287 -7.71 -22.03 -2.79
N SER A 288 -7.31 -22.11 -4.07
CA SER A 288 -7.39 -23.33 -4.87
C SER A 288 -6.41 -24.40 -4.38
N LEU A 289 -5.20 -24.00 -3.95
CA LEU A 289 -4.23 -24.89 -3.28
C LEU A 289 -4.85 -25.52 -2.04
N LEU A 290 -5.42 -24.70 -1.16
CA LEU A 290 -6.01 -25.15 0.10
C LEU A 290 -7.25 -26.03 -0.14
N ALA A 291 -8.06 -25.69 -1.14
CA ALA A 291 -9.18 -26.52 -1.57
C ALA A 291 -8.70 -27.88 -2.06
N LEU A 292 -7.68 -27.93 -2.93
CA LEU A 292 -7.08 -29.17 -3.42
C LEU A 292 -6.53 -30.02 -2.26
N ALA A 293 -5.75 -29.41 -1.36
CA ALA A 293 -5.23 -30.08 -0.16
C ALA A 293 -6.33 -30.59 0.78
N SER A 294 -7.57 -30.11 0.65
CA SER A 294 -8.71 -30.54 1.46
C SER A 294 -9.57 -31.63 0.81
N THR A 295 -9.30 -31.98 -0.46
CA THR A 295 -10.06 -33.02 -1.20
C THR A 295 -9.83 -34.43 -0.67
N SER A 296 -8.62 -34.75 -0.18
CA SER A 296 -8.31 -36.05 0.43
C SER A 296 -7.18 -35.93 1.46
N ARG A 297 -7.10 -36.89 2.39
CA ARG A 297 -5.99 -36.97 3.35
C ARG A 297 -4.65 -37.19 2.64
N THR A 298 -4.65 -37.97 1.56
CA THR A 298 -3.47 -38.20 0.71
C THR A 298 -2.99 -36.90 0.10
N MET A 299 -3.89 -36.12 -0.51
CA MET A 299 -3.55 -34.83 -1.11
C MET A 299 -3.00 -33.85 -0.07
N ARG A 300 -3.62 -33.79 1.11
CA ARG A 300 -3.12 -33.01 2.24
C ARG A 300 -1.70 -33.41 2.63
N SER A 301 -1.45 -34.71 2.75
CA SER A 301 -0.14 -35.26 3.11
C SER A 301 0.93 -34.98 2.04
N ILE A 302 0.58 -35.09 0.76
CA ILE A 302 1.48 -34.80 -0.36
C ILE A 302 1.88 -33.31 -0.35
N LEU A 303 0.89 -32.41 -0.30
CA LEU A 303 1.12 -30.97 -0.45
C LEU A 303 1.64 -30.29 0.82
N LEU A 304 1.11 -30.66 1.99
CA LEU A 304 1.30 -29.95 3.26
C LEU A 304 1.79 -30.87 4.39
N GLY A 305 2.08 -32.15 4.11
CA GLY A 305 2.39 -33.13 5.15
C GLY A 305 3.79 -33.03 5.72
N SER A 306 4.77 -32.52 4.95
CA SER A 306 6.12 -32.25 5.46
C SER A 306 6.39 -30.75 5.52
N GLU A 307 7.20 -30.34 6.50
CA GLU A 307 7.65 -28.96 6.63
C GLU A 307 8.43 -28.47 5.41
N ALA A 308 9.31 -29.32 4.87
CA ALA A 308 10.07 -29.01 3.67
C ALA A 308 9.14 -28.76 2.46
N ASN A 309 8.11 -29.58 2.28
CA ASN A 309 7.17 -29.42 1.16
C ASN A 309 6.36 -28.13 1.29
N ARG A 310 5.75 -27.87 2.46
CA ARG A 310 4.95 -26.66 2.68
C ARG A 310 5.78 -25.39 2.48
N ASN A 311 7.03 -25.37 2.96
CA ASN A 311 7.89 -24.19 2.85
C ASN A 311 8.39 -24.00 1.42
N THR A 312 8.77 -25.09 0.73
CA THR A 312 9.12 -25.03 -0.69
C THR A 312 7.96 -24.52 -1.53
N LEU A 313 6.75 -25.02 -1.26
CA LEU A 313 5.53 -24.61 -1.95
C LEU A 313 5.18 -23.14 -1.68
N ALA A 314 5.27 -22.69 -0.42
CA ALA A 314 5.04 -21.29 -0.06
C ALA A 314 6.03 -20.36 -0.75
N THR A 315 7.33 -20.67 -0.70
CA THR A 315 8.38 -19.89 -1.37
C THR A 315 8.14 -19.81 -2.87
N ALA A 316 7.85 -20.95 -3.52
CA ALA A 316 7.56 -20.97 -4.95
C ALA A 316 6.27 -20.21 -5.29
N TRP A 317 5.26 -20.27 -4.44
CA TRP A 317 4.00 -19.57 -4.64
C TRP A 317 4.16 -18.06 -4.50
N ILE A 318 4.88 -17.59 -3.46
CA ILE A 318 5.23 -16.18 -3.27
C ILE A 318 5.99 -15.66 -4.50
N ALA A 319 7.07 -16.34 -4.90
CA ALA A 319 7.90 -15.89 -6.01
C ALA A 319 7.13 -15.77 -7.34
N ARG A 320 6.09 -16.60 -7.54
CA ARG A 320 5.32 -16.63 -8.79
C ARG A 320 4.05 -15.79 -8.77
N ASN A 321 3.28 -15.83 -7.70
CA ASN A 321 1.91 -15.30 -7.64
C ASN A 321 1.76 -14.09 -6.72
N ALA A 322 2.71 -13.86 -5.81
CA ALA A 322 2.67 -12.73 -4.89
C ALA A 322 4.08 -12.18 -4.66
N PRO A 323 4.81 -11.75 -5.72
CA PRO A 323 6.18 -11.28 -5.60
C PRO A 323 6.31 -10.09 -4.63
N TRP A 324 5.24 -9.31 -4.45
CA TRP A 324 5.16 -8.26 -3.43
C TRP A 324 5.31 -8.79 -2.00
N PHE A 325 4.98 -10.04 -1.67
CA PHE A 325 5.26 -10.61 -0.34
C PHE A 325 6.74 -10.90 -0.11
N THR A 326 7.61 -10.71 -1.10
CA THR A 326 9.02 -11.04 -0.90
C THR A 326 9.71 -9.93 -0.10
N PRO A 327 10.40 -10.26 1.02
CA PRO A 327 11.24 -9.30 1.73
C PRO A 327 12.28 -8.69 0.79
N ALA A 328 12.54 -7.39 0.94
CA ALA A 328 13.51 -6.67 0.13
C ALA A 328 14.66 -6.15 1.02
N THR A 329 15.89 -6.10 0.48
CA THR A 329 16.98 -5.34 1.10
C THR A 329 16.69 -3.83 1.11
N SER A 330 17.47 -3.09 1.90
CA SER A 330 17.63 -1.63 1.80
C SER A 330 18.31 -1.21 0.47
N ASP A 331 18.44 0.09 0.22
CA ASP A 331 17.44 0.88 -0.52
C ASP A 331 17.84 1.22 -1.97
N LEU A 332 19.03 0.84 -2.43
CA LEU A 332 19.58 1.30 -3.73
C LEU A 332 19.28 0.34 -4.88
N GLU A 333 19.45 -0.95 -4.64
CA GLU A 333 19.13 -2.02 -5.58
C GLU A 333 18.49 -3.13 -4.76
N PRO A 334 17.16 -3.05 -4.50
CA PRO A 334 16.51 -4.00 -3.63
C PRO A 334 16.63 -5.42 -4.21
N GLU A 335 17.18 -6.33 -3.42
CA GLU A 335 17.24 -7.74 -3.72
C GLU A 335 16.20 -8.50 -2.91
N TYR A 336 15.68 -9.58 -3.52
CA TYR A 336 14.72 -10.46 -2.88
C TYR A 336 15.38 -11.34 -1.80
N GLU A 337 14.97 -11.17 -0.55
CA GLU A 337 15.56 -11.88 0.61
C GLU A 337 14.68 -13.04 1.13
N MET A 338 13.96 -13.72 0.24
CA MET A 338 13.10 -14.85 0.64
C MET A 338 13.87 -15.95 1.38
N HIS A 339 15.17 -16.08 1.11
CA HIS A 339 16.06 -17.04 1.78
C HIS A 339 16.23 -16.79 3.28
N LYS A 340 15.91 -15.59 3.78
CA LYS A 340 15.96 -15.26 5.22
C LYS A 340 14.70 -15.72 5.97
N VAL A 341 13.64 -16.10 5.26
CA VAL A 341 12.39 -16.57 5.85
C VAL A 341 12.52 -18.04 6.24
N GLN A 342 12.55 -18.32 7.55
CA GLN A 342 12.73 -19.69 8.07
C GLN A 342 11.48 -20.57 7.86
N ASP A 343 10.30 -20.06 8.19
CA ASP A 343 9.01 -20.73 7.97
C ASP A 343 8.20 -19.97 6.92
N ALA A 344 8.45 -20.31 5.65
CA ALA A 344 7.82 -19.66 4.51
C ALA A 344 6.29 -19.86 4.50
N TRP A 345 5.79 -20.99 5.01
CA TRP A 345 4.35 -21.24 5.09
C TRP A 345 3.68 -20.34 6.13
N ALA A 346 4.22 -20.28 7.35
CA ALA A 346 3.69 -19.38 8.39
C ALA A 346 3.83 -17.91 7.97
N TYR A 347 4.94 -17.56 7.29
CA TYR A 347 5.13 -16.24 6.71
C TYR A 347 4.05 -15.89 5.68
N LEU A 348 3.78 -16.77 4.71
CA LEU A 348 2.72 -16.58 3.72
C LEU A 348 1.35 -16.35 4.39
N GLN A 349 1.03 -17.13 5.43
CA GLN A 349 -0.20 -16.95 6.18
C GLN A 349 -0.29 -15.58 6.87
N ARG A 350 0.82 -15.09 7.43
CA ARG A 350 0.90 -13.74 8.02
C ARG A 350 0.77 -12.66 6.96
N CYS A 351 1.43 -12.81 5.80
CA CYS A 351 1.31 -11.86 4.69
C CYS A 351 -0.13 -11.75 4.18
N CYS A 352 -0.84 -12.87 4.03
CA CYS A 352 -2.24 -12.88 3.62
C CYS A 352 -3.18 -12.17 4.62
N ARG A 353 -2.78 -12.00 5.88
CA ARG A 353 -3.54 -11.31 6.92
C ARG A 353 -3.06 -9.88 7.18
N SER A 354 -1.90 -9.50 6.66
CA SER A 354 -1.31 -8.19 6.95
C SER A 354 -1.93 -7.10 6.07
N ALA A 355 -2.45 -6.06 6.70
CA ALA A 355 -2.93 -4.85 6.03
C ALA A 355 -1.81 -4.14 5.24
N SER A 356 -0.60 -4.07 5.81
CA SER A 356 0.60 -3.55 5.13
C SER A 356 0.90 -4.30 3.83
N MET A 357 0.81 -5.64 3.85
CA MET A 357 1.06 -6.46 2.66
C MET A 357 -0.04 -6.34 1.62
N ARG A 358 -1.28 -6.04 2.03
CA ARG A 358 -2.36 -5.66 1.11
C ARG A 358 -2.04 -4.34 0.43
N ASN A 359 -1.54 -3.33 1.16
CA ASN A 359 -1.12 -2.07 0.54
C ASN A 359 0.02 -2.28 -0.45
N ARG A 360 1.04 -3.06 -0.06
CA ARG A 360 2.15 -3.41 -0.94
C ARG A 360 1.70 -4.07 -2.24
N ALA A 361 0.70 -4.95 -2.18
CA ALA A 361 0.11 -5.59 -3.36
C ALA A 361 -0.58 -4.57 -4.29
N ARG A 362 -1.27 -3.57 -3.72
CA ARG A 362 -1.86 -2.48 -4.50
C ARG A 362 -0.78 -1.63 -5.16
N ILE A 363 0.18 -1.13 -4.38
CA ILE A 363 1.32 -0.32 -4.86
C ILE A 363 2.10 -1.05 -5.97
N TRP A 364 2.27 -2.36 -5.85
CA TRP A 364 2.89 -3.18 -6.89
C TRP A 364 2.17 -3.08 -8.23
N LYS A 365 0.83 -3.17 -8.22
CA LYS A 365 0.02 -3.03 -9.44
C LYS A 365 0.08 -1.61 -10.00
N VAL A 366 0.10 -0.60 -9.12
CA VAL A 366 0.29 0.80 -9.53
C VAL A 366 1.65 0.95 -10.24
N ALA A 367 2.70 0.36 -9.69
CA ALA A 367 4.04 0.38 -10.30
C ALA A 367 4.06 -0.29 -11.69
N GLU A 368 3.36 -1.42 -11.87
CA GLU A 368 3.19 -2.07 -13.18
C GLU A 368 2.41 -1.17 -14.14
N SER A 369 1.31 -0.54 -13.68
CA SER A 369 0.51 0.40 -14.49
C SER A 369 1.31 1.64 -14.91
N ILE A 370 2.14 2.22 -14.02
CA ILE A 370 3.03 3.33 -14.32
C ILE A 370 4.01 2.94 -15.44
N GLU A 371 4.50 1.71 -15.41
CA GLU A 371 5.38 1.19 -16.45
C GLU A 371 4.69 1.10 -17.82
N ASP A 372 3.50 0.52 -17.85
CA ASP A 372 2.70 0.42 -19.08
C ASP A 372 2.42 1.81 -19.67
N VAL A 373 2.07 2.79 -18.82
CA VAL A 373 1.83 4.18 -19.23
C VAL A 373 3.11 4.84 -19.75
N ALA A 374 4.27 4.60 -19.12
CA ALA A 374 5.55 5.09 -19.63
C ALA A 374 5.86 4.54 -21.03
N GLU A 375 5.65 3.24 -21.26
CA GLU A 375 5.85 2.61 -22.57
C GLU A 375 4.93 3.22 -23.63
N GLN A 376 3.65 3.43 -23.32
CA GLN A 376 2.69 4.07 -24.21
C GLN A 376 3.07 5.51 -24.55
N ASN A 377 3.66 6.22 -23.60
CA ASN A 377 4.14 7.60 -23.77
C ASN A 377 5.53 7.71 -24.41
N GLY A 378 6.20 6.58 -24.69
CA GLY A 378 7.54 6.55 -25.28
C GLY A 378 8.64 7.07 -24.36
N VAL A 379 8.45 6.94 -23.04
CA VAL A 379 9.37 7.40 -21.98
C VAL A 379 10.25 6.28 -21.48
#